data_AF-A0A941AEU1-F1
#
_entry.id   AF-A0A941AEU1-F1
#
_cell.length_a   1.000
_cell.length_b   1.000
_cell.length_c   1.000
_cell.angle_alpha   90.00
_cell.angle_beta   90.00
_cell.angle_gamma   90.00
#
_symmetry.space_group_name_H-M   'P 1'
#
loop_
_entity.id
_entity.type
_entity.pdbx_description
1 polymer ?
#
loop_
_entity_poly.entity_id
_entity_poly.type
_entity_poly.pdbx_seq_one_letter_code
_entity_poly.pdbx_strand_id
1 'polypeptide(L)'
;FLLRRAPAGAGAIVPLDTETRTFLHDIPIVRREELAGDPASALAAHLSNRKGAIAEGVGIVATGPVTLEQAYIHYSCVFHAAFVKYLLDVLQDGFLLTGEKEAFRAFRETFLHPLTAGGLSFRAGPLDDPEEVLAEIRAVGRYTVERGLVDSFFGNISHRLGGTIFISQTAASLDELSGCIDPVPTDNRSTTGITASSELLAHRRIYEATGARAILHGHPKFAVAMSMLCEEKGCPVKDCWKDCPNVRMLCGTPVVAGEIGAGGLAVRVPPVIGGPGKAIVYGHGVFAIGRDGFEEAFRSMVDVENRCRDEYFRRLDARAARQSKSE
;
A
#
# COMPACT_ATOMS: atom_id res chain seq x y z
N PHE A 1 -18.10 -2.58 -10.87
CA PHE A 1 -17.47 -2.80 -12.19
C PHE A 1 -16.42 -3.90 -12.14
N LEU A 2 -15.49 -3.90 -11.19
CA LEU A 2 -14.48 -4.97 -11.03
C LEU A 2 -15.03 -6.41 -11.20
N LEU A 3 -16.08 -6.80 -10.44
CA LEU A 3 -16.68 -8.15 -10.57
C LEU A 3 -17.25 -8.45 -11.96
N ARG A 4 -17.78 -7.44 -12.64
CA ARG A 4 -18.36 -7.57 -13.98
C ARG A 4 -17.30 -7.63 -15.08
N ARG A 5 -16.09 -7.11 -14.83
CA ARG A 5 -14.93 -7.27 -15.72
C ARG A 5 -14.35 -8.69 -15.62
N ALA A 6 -14.50 -9.34 -14.47
CA ALA A 6 -14.03 -10.71 -14.29
C ALA A 6 -14.83 -11.67 -15.21
N PRO A 7 -14.18 -12.65 -15.87
CA PRO A 7 -14.86 -13.63 -16.70
C PRO A 7 -16.01 -14.34 -15.98
N ALA A 8 -17.04 -14.77 -16.71
CA ALA A 8 -18.25 -15.37 -16.13
C ALA A 8 -17.97 -16.61 -15.26
N GLY A 9 -16.89 -17.36 -15.53
CA GLY A 9 -16.44 -18.50 -14.72
C GLY A 9 -15.32 -18.20 -13.73
N ALA A 10 -14.91 -16.94 -13.56
CA ALA A 10 -13.87 -16.60 -12.60
C ALA A 10 -14.40 -16.75 -11.17
N GLY A 11 -13.83 -17.70 -10.42
CA GLY A 11 -14.16 -17.92 -9.01
C GLY A 11 -13.45 -16.98 -8.03
N ALA A 12 -12.41 -16.26 -8.48
CA ALA A 12 -11.65 -15.34 -7.65
C ALA A 12 -11.00 -14.21 -8.48
N ILE A 13 -10.64 -13.13 -7.79
CA ILE A 13 -9.79 -12.05 -8.29
C ILE A 13 -8.39 -12.24 -7.72
N VAL A 14 -7.37 -12.02 -8.54
CA VAL A 14 -5.96 -12.03 -8.12
C VAL A 14 -5.31 -10.69 -8.50
N PRO A 15 -5.35 -9.69 -7.61
CA PRO A 15 -4.79 -8.37 -7.87
C PRO A 15 -3.27 -8.31 -8.06
N LEU A 16 -2.54 -9.27 -7.48
CA LEU A 16 -1.07 -9.34 -7.51
C LEU A 16 -0.36 -8.13 -6.86
N ASP A 17 -1.02 -7.38 -5.98
CA ASP A 17 -0.33 -6.56 -4.97
C ASP A 17 0.21 -7.45 -3.84
N THR A 18 1.01 -6.85 -2.96
CA THR A 18 1.66 -7.56 -1.86
C THR A 18 0.66 -8.06 -0.83
N GLU A 19 -0.45 -7.35 -0.62
CA GLU A 19 -1.52 -7.74 0.29
C GLU A 19 -2.17 -9.05 -0.18
N THR A 20 -2.43 -9.13 -1.48
CA THR A 20 -2.90 -10.33 -2.14
C THR A 20 -1.89 -11.45 -2.02
N ARG A 21 -0.61 -11.22 -2.33
CA ARG A 21 0.41 -12.30 -2.30
C ARG A 21 0.65 -12.86 -0.90
N THR A 22 0.63 -12.00 0.12
CA THR A 22 1.12 -12.35 1.46
C THR A 22 -0.01 -12.70 2.40
N PHE A 23 -1.15 -12.01 2.31
CA PHE A 23 -2.22 -12.13 3.28
C PHE A 23 -3.46 -12.83 2.73
N LEU A 24 -3.92 -12.49 1.52
CA LEU A 24 -5.20 -12.99 0.98
C LEU A 24 -5.06 -14.25 0.10
N HIS A 25 -3.96 -14.37 -0.63
CA HIS A 25 -3.67 -15.31 -1.73
C HIS A 25 -4.53 -15.07 -2.97
N ASP A 26 -5.84 -15.13 -2.80
CA ASP A 26 -6.84 -14.76 -3.79
C ASP A 26 -8.06 -14.15 -3.07
N ILE A 27 -8.97 -13.55 -3.84
CA ILE A 27 -10.19 -12.96 -3.32
C ILE A 27 -11.39 -13.63 -4.02
N PRO A 28 -12.10 -14.55 -3.34
CA PRO A 28 -13.28 -15.19 -3.92
C PRO A 28 -14.31 -14.19 -4.40
N ILE A 29 -14.91 -14.51 -5.56
CA ILE A 29 -16.09 -13.83 -6.07
C ILE A 29 -17.29 -14.69 -5.71
N VAL A 30 -18.24 -14.14 -4.97
CA VAL A 30 -19.51 -14.82 -4.70
C VAL A 30 -20.57 -14.20 -5.59
N ARG A 31 -21.00 -14.94 -6.61
CA ARG A 31 -21.92 -14.43 -7.64
C ARG A 31 -23.34 -14.33 -7.11
N ARG A 32 -24.15 -13.49 -7.77
CA ARG A 32 -25.56 -13.27 -7.35
C ARG A 32 -26.36 -14.57 -7.37
N GLU A 33 -26.07 -15.46 -8.31
CA GLU A 33 -26.73 -16.76 -8.45
C GLU A 33 -26.44 -17.67 -7.25
N GLU A 34 -25.21 -17.64 -6.70
CA GLU A 34 -24.83 -18.36 -5.48
C GLU A 34 -25.56 -17.81 -4.25
N LEU A 35 -25.86 -16.50 -4.25
CA LEU A 35 -26.55 -15.82 -3.16
C LEU A 35 -28.08 -15.94 -3.22
N ALA A 36 -28.66 -16.44 -4.32
CA ALA A 36 -30.11 -16.45 -4.52
C ALA A 36 -30.86 -17.43 -3.58
N GLY A 37 -30.17 -18.44 -3.05
CA GLY A 37 -30.74 -19.44 -2.14
C GLY A 37 -30.46 -19.15 -0.67
N ASP A 38 -29.36 -19.70 -0.15
CA ASP A 38 -28.86 -19.46 1.21
C ASP A 38 -27.55 -18.65 1.16
N PRO A 39 -27.64 -17.30 1.18
CA PRO A 39 -26.47 -16.43 1.15
C PRO A 39 -25.48 -16.71 2.29
N ALA A 40 -25.97 -17.07 3.48
CA ALA A 40 -25.13 -17.25 4.65
C ALA A 40 -24.24 -18.49 4.47
N SER A 41 -24.83 -19.59 4.02
CA SER A 41 -24.08 -20.83 3.76
C SER A 41 -23.14 -20.69 2.56
N ALA A 42 -23.55 -19.98 1.51
CA ALA A 42 -22.69 -19.67 0.36
C ALA A 42 -21.45 -18.87 0.79
N LEU A 43 -21.65 -17.79 1.56
CA LEU A 43 -20.55 -16.98 2.08
C LEU A 43 -19.66 -17.77 3.05
N ALA A 44 -20.26 -18.55 3.95
CA ALA A 44 -19.52 -19.36 4.91
C ALA A 44 -18.61 -20.40 4.23
N ALA A 45 -19.07 -20.99 3.12
CA ALA A 45 -18.25 -21.93 2.34
C ALA A 45 -16.96 -21.29 1.82
N HIS A 46 -17.04 -20.08 1.25
CA HIS A 46 -15.86 -19.35 0.77
C HIS A 46 -14.97 -18.87 1.92
N LEU A 47 -15.58 -18.32 2.98
CA LEU A 47 -14.88 -17.74 4.13
C LEU A 47 -14.28 -18.80 5.07
N SER A 48 -14.61 -20.07 4.91
CA SER A 48 -13.98 -21.17 5.64
C SER A 48 -12.49 -21.34 5.32
N ASN A 49 -12.09 -20.97 4.09
CA ASN A 49 -10.72 -21.12 3.59
C ASN A 49 -10.05 -19.78 3.22
N ARG A 50 -10.79 -18.68 3.33
CA ARG A 50 -10.37 -17.34 2.90
C ARG A 50 -10.77 -16.29 3.92
N LYS A 51 -9.91 -15.28 4.05
CA LYS A 51 -10.04 -14.18 5.02
C LYS A 51 -11.10 -13.15 4.64
N GLY A 52 -11.44 -13.07 3.36
CA GLY A 52 -12.51 -12.23 2.85
C GLY A 52 -12.87 -12.58 1.42
N ALA A 53 -14.03 -12.10 0.97
CA ALA A 53 -14.61 -12.33 -0.35
C ALA A 53 -15.36 -11.07 -0.81
N ILE A 54 -15.62 -10.98 -2.11
CA ILE A 54 -16.47 -9.93 -2.69
C ILE A 54 -17.75 -10.58 -3.21
N ALA A 55 -18.86 -10.24 -2.58
CA ALA A 55 -20.18 -10.76 -2.87
C ALA A 55 -20.97 -9.79 -3.76
N GLU A 56 -21.45 -10.28 -4.89
CA GLU A 56 -22.09 -9.45 -5.91
C GLU A 56 -23.43 -8.88 -5.43
N GLY A 57 -23.52 -7.54 -5.35
CA GLY A 57 -24.70 -6.83 -4.83
C GLY A 57 -24.71 -6.65 -3.31
N VAL A 58 -23.73 -7.22 -2.60
CA VAL A 58 -23.58 -7.06 -1.14
C VAL A 58 -22.35 -6.22 -0.81
N GLY A 59 -21.20 -6.53 -1.41
CA GLY A 59 -19.93 -5.86 -1.13
C GLY A 59 -18.86 -6.81 -0.58
N ILE A 60 -17.91 -6.26 0.17
CA ILE A 60 -16.84 -7.04 0.79
C ILE A 60 -17.37 -7.68 2.08
N VAL A 61 -17.11 -8.97 2.24
CA VAL A 61 -17.38 -9.72 3.48
C VAL A 61 -16.05 -10.32 3.95
N ALA A 62 -15.69 -10.12 5.22
CA ALA A 62 -14.43 -10.57 5.79
C ALA A 62 -14.63 -11.19 7.17
N THR A 63 -13.72 -12.08 7.56
CA THR A 63 -13.78 -12.80 8.85
C THR A 63 -12.57 -12.49 9.71
N GLY A 64 -12.77 -12.46 11.02
CA GLY A 64 -11.71 -12.35 12.01
C GLY A 64 -11.79 -13.58 12.92
N PRO A 65 -10.84 -14.53 12.85
CA PRO A 65 -10.92 -15.77 13.62
C PRO A 65 -10.96 -15.56 15.13
N VAL A 66 -10.30 -14.50 15.61
CA VAL A 66 -10.15 -14.21 17.05
C VAL A 66 -10.82 -12.89 17.42
N THR A 67 -10.69 -11.85 16.60
CA THR A 67 -11.16 -10.51 16.94
C THR A 67 -11.82 -9.77 15.78
N LEU A 68 -12.62 -8.74 16.09
CA LEU A 68 -13.24 -7.86 15.09
C LEU A 68 -12.20 -7.07 14.31
N GLU A 69 -11.11 -6.67 14.95
CA GLU A 69 -9.99 -5.97 14.33
C GLU A 69 -9.37 -6.81 13.22
N GLN A 70 -9.23 -8.12 13.41
CA GLN A 70 -8.78 -9.02 12.33
C GLN A 70 -9.73 -9.03 11.13
N ALA A 71 -11.04 -9.04 11.37
CA ALA A 71 -12.02 -8.95 10.29
C ALA A 71 -11.89 -7.63 9.52
N TYR A 72 -11.66 -6.53 10.24
CA TYR A 72 -11.49 -5.21 9.65
C TYR A 72 -10.15 -5.05 8.90
N ILE A 73 -9.07 -5.65 9.39
CA ILE A 73 -7.79 -5.78 8.65
C ILE A 73 -8.04 -6.49 7.32
N HIS A 74 -8.68 -7.65 7.35
CA HIS A 74 -8.94 -8.43 6.14
C HIS A 74 -9.87 -7.70 5.17
N TYR A 75 -10.91 -7.00 5.67
CA TYR A 75 -11.77 -6.15 4.87
C TYR A 75 -10.94 -5.07 4.15
N SER A 76 -10.07 -4.39 4.89
CA SER A 76 -9.19 -3.33 4.35
C SER A 76 -8.24 -3.88 3.29
N CYS A 77 -7.66 -5.08 3.49
CA CYS A 77 -6.84 -5.75 2.48
C CYS A 77 -7.62 -6.02 1.20
N VAL A 78 -8.83 -6.57 1.31
CA VAL A 78 -9.66 -6.88 0.14
C VAL A 78 -10.03 -5.59 -0.59
N PHE A 79 -10.37 -4.52 0.13
CA PHE A 79 -10.67 -3.22 -0.45
C PHE A 79 -9.47 -2.65 -1.20
N HIS A 80 -8.31 -2.60 -0.57
CA HIS A 80 -7.07 -2.11 -1.16
C HIS A 80 -6.74 -2.85 -2.46
N ALA A 81 -6.70 -4.17 -2.39
CA ALA A 81 -6.34 -5.03 -3.51
C ALA A 81 -7.36 -4.92 -4.66
N ALA A 82 -8.66 -4.88 -4.36
CA ALA A 82 -9.71 -4.67 -5.35
C ALA A 82 -9.58 -3.30 -6.03
N PHE A 83 -9.22 -2.26 -5.27
CA PHE A 83 -9.02 -0.91 -5.78
C PHE A 83 -7.83 -0.85 -6.74
N VAL A 84 -6.68 -1.36 -6.33
CA VAL A 84 -5.46 -1.43 -7.15
C VAL A 84 -5.73 -2.21 -8.43
N LYS A 85 -6.37 -3.38 -8.33
CA LYS A 85 -6.75 -4.19 -9.49
C LYS A 85 -7.66 -3.45 -10.45
N TYR A 86 -8.68 -2.76 -9.94
CA TYR A 86 -9.60 -2.01 -10.79
C TYR A 86 -8.90 -0.87 -11.53
N LEU A 87 -8.01 -0.13 -10.85
CA LEU A 87 -7.20 0.90 -11.50
C LEU A 87 -6.31 0.31 -12.61
N LEU A 88 -5.64 -0.80 -12.33
CA LEU A 88 -4.78 -1.49 -13.29
C LEU A 88 -5.55 -1.95 -14.53
N ASP A 89 -6.68 -2.63 -14.33
CA ASP A 89 -7.51 -3.16 -15.43
C ASP A 89 -8.02 -2.03 -16.33
N VAL A 90 -8.52 -0.95 -15.73
CA VAL A 90 -9.00 0.23 -16.49
C VAL A 90 -7.87 0.85 -17.29
N LEU A 91 -6.66 0.92 -16.74
CA LEU A 91 -5.51 1.49 -17.44
C LEU A 91 -5.02 0.58 -18.58
N GLN A 92 -4.99 -0.73 -18.37
CA GLN A 92 -4.45 -1.71 -19.32
C GLN A 92 -5.42 -2.03 -20.45
N ASP A 93 -6.71 -2.21 -20.14
CA ASP A 93 -7.71 -2.65 -21.11
C ASP A 93 -8.60 -1.49 -21.58
N GLY A 94 -8.72 -0.43 -20.78
CA GLY A 94 -9.71 0.62 -20.97
C GLY A 94 -11.06 0.28 -20.32
N PHE A 95 -12.07 1.06 -20.69
CA PHE A 95 -13.45 0.83 -20.28
C PHE A 95 -14.09 -0.20 -21.19
N LEU A 96 -14.54 -1.32 -20.62
CA LEU A 96 -15.09 -2.47 -21.36
C LEU A 96 -16.62 -2.56 -21.22
N LEU A 97 -17.18 -1.96 -20.18
CA LEU A 97 -18.58 -2.12 -19.82
C LEU A 97 -19.37 -0.84 -20.07
N THR A 98 -20.63 -0.98 -20.50
CA THR A 98 -21.56 0.15 -20.64
C THR A 98 -21.71 0.90 -19.32
N GLY A 99 -21.53 2.22 -19.36
CA GLY A 99 -21.61 3.11 -18.19
C GLY A 99 -20.36 3.13 -17.30
N GLU A 100 -19.33 2.33 -17.60
CA GLU A 100 -18.12 2.24 -16.78
C GLU A 100 -17.29 3.52 -16.84
N LYS A 101 -17.20 4.13 -18.02
CA LYS A 101 -16.46 5.38 -18.24
C LYS A 101 -17.08 6.54 -17.45
N GLU A 102 -18.40 6.65 -17.48
CA GLU A 102 -19.16 7.68 -16.78
C GLU A 102 -19.04 7.49 -15.26
N ALA A 103 -19.19 6.24 -14.78
CA ALA A 103 -19.01 5.92 -13.38
C ALA A 103 -17.57 6.19 -12.91
N PHE A 104 -16.57 5.87 -13.73
CA PHE A 104 -15.17 6.14 -13.40
C PHE A 104 -14.85 7.64 -13.41
N ARG A 105 -15.47 8.43 -14.30
CA ARG A 105 -15.36 9.90 -14.27
C ARG A 105 -15.92 10.46 -12.96
N ALA A 106 -17.12 10.03 -12.57
CA ALA A 106 -17.71 10.44 -11.30
C ALA A 106 -16.81 10.03 -10.11
N PHE A 107 -16.25 8.82 -10.14
CA PHE A 107 -15.30 8.34 -9.13
C PHE A 107 -14.01 9.19 -9.08
N ARG A 108 -13.46 9.57 -10.24
CA ARG A 108 -12.31 10.49 -10.35
C ARG A 108 -12.60 11.85 -9.73
N GLU A 109 -13.80 12.37 -9.92
CA GLU A 109 -14.22 13.70 -9.47
C GLU A 109 -14.63 13.75 -8.00
N THR A 110 -14.98 12.62 -7.38
CA THR A 110 -15.56 12.58 -6.01
C THR A 110 -14.71 11.83 -4.99
N PHE A 111 -13.81 10.94 -5.43
CA PHE A 111 -13.05 10.08 -4.52
C PHE A 111 -11.55 10.11 -4.79
N LEU A 112 -11.13 10.25 -6.06
CA LEU A 112 -9.71 10.25 -6.45
C LEU A 112 -9.12 11.66 -6.45
N HIS A 113 -9.35 12.43 -5.38
CA HIS A 113 -8.81 13.78 -5.25
C HIS A 113 -7.29 13.73 -5.01
N PRO A 114 -6.54 14.75 -5.47
CA PRO A 114 -5.14 14.91 -5.08
C PRO A 114 -5.01 15.02 -3.56
N LEU A 115 -3.98 14.38 -3.02
CA LEU A 115 -3.68 14.41 -1.60
C LEU A 115 -2.96 15.70 -1.22
N THR A 116 -3.01 16.08 0.06
CA THR A 116 -2.35 17.28 0.55
C THR A 116 -1.82 17.10 1.97
N ALA A 117 -0.66 17.73 2.24
CA ALA A 117 -0.15 17.94 3.58
C ALA A 117 -0.67 19.25 4.21
N GLY A 118 -1.49 20.01 3.48
CA GLY A 118 -2.02 21.30 3.94
C GLY A 118 -2.91 21.17 5.17
N GLY A 119 -2.72 22.08 6.13
CA GLY A 119 -3.45 22.11 7.40
C GLY A 119 -2.95 21.09 8.44
N LEU A 120 -1.89 20.34 8.14
CA LEU A 120 -1.20 19.50 9.12
C LEU A 120 -0.11 20.30 9.84
N SER A 121 0.14 19.96 11.10
CA SER A 121 1.22 20.53 11.90
C SER A 121 2.21 19.43 12.22
N PHE A 122 3.47 19.65 11.88
CA PHE A 122 4.57 18.74 12.19
C PHE A 122 5.47 19.41 13.22
N ARG A 123 6.05 18.61 14.13
CA ARG A 123 7.11 19.12 15.00
C ARG A 123 8.38 19.32 14.19
N ALA A 124 9.01 20.48 14.36
CA ALA A 124 10.29 20.78 13.74
C ALA A 124 11.37 19.86 14.32
N GLY A 125 12.15 19.24 13.44
CA GLY A 125 13.30 18.43 13.83
C GLY A 125 14.53 19.28 14.16
N PRO A 126 15.55 18.69 14.82
CA PRO A 126 15.57 17.32 15.32
C PRO A 126 14.69 17.11 16.57
N LEU A 127 14.05 15.95 16.66
CA LEU A 127 13.33 15.51 17.87
C LEU A 127 14.26 14.71 18.78
N ASP A 128 14.71 15.31 19.88
CA ASP A 128 15.71 14.74 20.79
C ASP A 128 15.13 14.20 22.11
N ASP A 129 13.83 14.38 22.34
CA ASP A 129 13.11 13.86 23.50
C ASP A 129 12.23 12.63 23.14
N PRO A 130 12.29 11.52 23.89
CA PRO A 130 11.47 10.34 23.62
C PRO A 130 9.96 10.59 23.62
N GLU A 131 9.43 11.43 24.51
CA GLU A 131 7.98 11.71 24.57
C GLU A 131 7.54 12.55 23.37
N GLU A 132 8.37 13.49 22.91
CA GLU A 132 8.12 14.22 21.67
C GLU A 132 8.13 13.30 20.45
N VAL A 133 9.06 12.34 20.39
CA VAL A 133 9.12 11.33 19.33
C VAL A 133 7.86 10.47 19.33
N LEU A 134 7.43 9.97 20.50
CA LEU A 134 6.22 9.16 20.62
C LEU A 134 4.97 9.96 20.23
N ALA A 135 4.87 11.21 20.66
CA ALA A 135 3.76 12.09 20.31
C ALA A 135 3.70 12.37 18.79
N GLU A 136 4.86 12.62 18.17
CA GLU A 136 4.94 12.88 16.73
C GLU A 136 4.60 11.64 15.91
N ILE A 137 5.11 10.45 16.29
CA ILE A 137 4.77 9.19 15.62
C ILE A 137 3.25 8.97 15.63
N ARG A 138 2.57 9.20 16.77
CA ARG A 138 1.11 9.07 16.86
C ARG A 138 0.39 10.09 15.97
N ALA A 139 0.84 11.35 15.97
CA ALA A 139 0.22 12.39 15.14
C ALA A 139 0.37 12.09 13.64
N VAL A 140 1.58 11.73 13.21
CA VAL A 140 1.89 11.47 11.79
C VAL A 140 1.28 10.16 11.31
N GLY A 141 1.25 9.12 12.16
CA GLY A 141 0.51 7.89 11.88
C GLY A 141 -0.95 8.18 11.55
N ARG A 142 -1.64 8.95 12.41
CA ARG A 142 -3.02 9.41 12.16
C ARG A 142 -3.15 10.21 10.88
N TYR A 143 -2.26 11.18 10.63
CA TYR A 143 -2.27 11.95 9.38
C TYR A 143 -2.14 11.06 8.14
N THR A 144 -1.36 9.98 8.24
CA THR A 144 -1.11 9.07 7.11
C THR A 144 -2.39 8.34 6.70
N VAL A 145 -3.18 7.91 7.68
CA VAL A 145 -4.51 7.30 7.45
C VAL A 145 -5.53 8.36 7.00
N GLU A 146 -5.65 9.49 7.71
CA GLU A 146 -6.60 10.56 7.41
C GLU A 146 -6.43 11.14 5.99
N ARG A 147 -5.20 11.13 5.46
CA ARG A 147 -4.89 11.59 4.11
C ARG A 147 -4.90 10.47 3.07
N GLY A 148 -5.29 9.25 3.43
CA GLY A 148 -5.43 8.13 2.49
C GLY A 148 -4.11 7.66 1.87
N LEU A 149 -2.97 7.93 2.52
CA LEU A 149 -1.66 7.40 2.12
C LEU A 149 -1.51 5.91 2.46
N VAL A 150 -2.39 5.41 3.32
CA VAL A 150 -2.44 4.04 3.81
C VAL A 150 -3.86 3.76 4.30
N ASP A 151 -4.32 2.52 4.22
CA ASP A 151 -5.49 2.10 5.02
C ASP A 151 -4.98 1.66 6.42
N SER A 152 -5.79 1.79 7.48
CA SER A 152 -5.36 1.85 8.90
C SER A 152 -4.26 0.86 9.36
N PHE A 153 -4.23 -0.39 8.86
CA PHE A 153 -3.32 -1.45 9.31
C PHE A 153 -2.17 -1.78 8.34
N PHE A 154 -2.02 -1.01 7.26
CA PHE A 154 -0.88 -1.14 6.37
C PHE A 154 0.20 -0.13 6.74
N GLY A 155 1.35 -0.27 6.10
CA GLY A 155 2.48 0.60 6.34
C GLY A 155 3.03 0.48 7.76
N ASN A 156 3.97 1.35 8.04
CA ASN A 156 4.59 1.46 9.36
C ASN A 156 5.35 2.78 9.44
N ILE A 157 5.67 3.17 10.67
CA ILE A 157 6.29 4.45 10.95
C ILE A 157 7.38 4.23 11.98
N SER A 158 8.52 4.89 11.82
CA SER A 158 9.55 4.89 12.84
C SER A 158 10.36 6.17 12.92
N HIS A 159 10.97 6.38 14.08
CA HIS A 159 11.92 7.45 14.32
C HIS A 159 13.16 6.92 15.06
N ARG A 160 14.35 7.34 14.64
CA ARG A 160 15.62 7.02 15.29
C ARG A 160 16.04 8.16 16.21
N LEU A 161 16.25 7.85 17.49
CA LEU A 161 16.78 8.73 18.51
C LEU A 161 17.99 8.07 19.17
N GLY A 162 19.18 8.60 18.88
CA GLY A 162 20.44 8.00 19.33
C GLY A 162 20.56 6.54 18.93
N GLY A 163 20.76 5.66 19.92
CA GLY A 163 20.88 4.21 19.75
C GLY A 163 19.55 3.45 19.63
N THR A 164 18.40 4.13 19.64
CA THR A 164 17.07 3.53 19.70
C THR A 164 16.23 3.91 18.48
N ILE A 165 15.43 2.96 17.98
CA ILE A 165 14.39 3.16 16.98
C ILE A 165 13.05 2.97 17.67
N PHE A 166 12.18 3.98 17.61
CA PHE A 166 10.78 3.88 18.01
C PHE A 166 9.98 3.51 16.76
N ILE A 167 9.36 2.34 16.74
CA ILE A 167 8.67 1.81 15.55
C ILE A 167 7.28 1.28 15.90
N SER A 168 6.31 1.47 15.00
CA SER A 168 4.99 0.87 15.16
C SER A 168 5.07 -0.67 15.25
N GLN A 169 4.19 -1.26 16.05
CA GLN A 169 4.03 -2.71 16.13
C GLN A 169 3.47 -3.31 14.84
N THR A 170 3.71 -4.61 14.62
CA THR A 170 3.12 -5.35 13.51
C THR A 170 1.59 -5.31 13.61
N ALA A 171 0.92 -4.99 12.51
CA ALA A 171 -0.53 -4.89 12.41
C ALA A 171 -1.18 -3.88 13.38
N ALA A 172 -0.42 -2.91 13.88
CA ALA A 172 -0.99 -1.79 14.62
C ALA A 172 -1.75 -0.84 13.67
N SER A 173 -2.87 -0.29 14.15
CA SER A 173 -3.57 0.81 13.48
C SER A 173 -2.69 2.07 13.57
N LEU A 174 -2.32 2.64 12.42
CA LEU A 174 -1.48 3.84 12.36
C LEU A 174 -2.17 5.09 12.93
N ASP A 175 -3.50 5.12 12.90
CA ASP A 175 -4.32 6.17 13.51
C ASP A 175 -4.56 5.99 15.02
N GLU A 176 -4.21 4.84 15.58
CA GLU A 176 -4.38 4.51 17.01
C GLU A 176 -3.11 3.93 17.67
N LEU A 177 -1.95 4.54 17.41
CA LEU A 177 -0.63 4.04 17.90
C LEU A 177 -0.36 4.18 19.41
N SER A 178 -1.36 4.53 20.23
CA SER A 178 -1.14 4.66 21.68
C SER A 178 -0.88 3.29 22.31
N GLY A 179 0.31 3.10 22.88
CA GLY A 179 0.73 1.80 23.43
C GLY A 179 1.23 0.78 22.39
N CYS A 180 1.23 1.14 21.10
CA CYS A 180 1.61 0.25 20.00
C CYS A 180 2.91 0.68 19.29
N ILE A 181 3.84 1.29 20.04
CA ILE A 181 5.16 1.73 19.55
C ILE A 181 6.24 1.05 20.38
N ASP A 182 7.09 0.28 19.73
CA ASP A 182 8.19 -0.43 20.36
C ASP A 182 9.49 0.38 20.29
N PRO A 183 10.18 0.62 21.42
CA PRO A 183 11.55 1.09 21.44
C PRO A 183 12.51 -0.10 21.24
N VAL A 184 13.24 -0.12 20.13
CA VAL A 184 14.18 -1.20 19.80
C VAL A 184 15.60 -0.64 19.58
N PRO A 185 16.66 -1.31 20.08
CA PRO A 185 18.04 -0.92 19.80
C PRO A 185 18.35 -0.93 18.30
N THR A 186 19.29 -0.09 17.89
CA THR A 186 19.78 0.00 16.50
C THR A 186 20.71 -1.16 16.12
N ASP A 187 21.44 -1.74 17.08
CA ASP A 187 22.58 -2.63 16.84
C ASP A 187 22.23 -4.10 16.53
N ASN A 188 20.95 -4.45 16.42
CA ASN A 188 20.44 -5.80 16.15
C ASN A 188 20.94 -6.89 17.13
N ARG A 189 21.43 -6.52 18.31
CA ARG A 189 21.96 -7.47 19.31
C ARG A 189 20.92 -7.96 20.32
N SER A 190 19.75 -7.34 20.31
CA SER A 190 18.67 -7.59 21.27
C SER A 190 17.55 -8.46 20.68
N THR A 191 16.92 -9.29 21.52
CA THR A 191 15.64 -9.96 21.21
C THR A 191 14.43 -9.03 21.33
N THR A 192 14.63 -7.75 21.69
CA THR A 192 13.58 -6.74 21.73
C THR A 192 13.06 -6.43 20.33
N GLY A 193 11.74 -6.30 20.18
CA GLY A 193 11.09 -6.06 18.90
C GLY A 193 10.37 -7.27 18.30
N ILE A 194 10.05 -8.29 19.11
CA ILE A 194 9.20 -9.41 18.66
C ILE A 194 7.81 -8.94 18.19
N THR A 195 7.31 -7.85 18.76
CA THR A 195 6.06 -7.18 18.42
C THR A 195 6.23 -6.05 17.41
N ALA A 196 7.47 -5.65 17.10
CA ALA A 196 7.76 -4.54 16.20
C ALA A 196 7.31 -4.89 14.78
N SER A 197 7.19 -3.88 13.92
CA SER A 197 6.90 -4.08 12.49
C SER A 197 7.79 -5.18 11.89
N SER A 198 7.18 -6.03 11.08
CA SER A 198 7.84 -7.05 10.25
C SER A 198 8.92 -6.47 9.31
N GLU A 199 8.93 -5.14 9.15
CA GLU A 199 9.85 -4.39 8.31
C GLU A 199 10.94 -3.65 9.08
N LEU A 200 11.07 -3.90 10.40
CA LEU A 200 12.12 -3.31 11.24
C LEU A 200 13.52 -3.42 10.61
N LEU A 201 13.82 -4.56 9.98
CA LEU A 201 15.11 -4.76 9.32
C LEU A 201 15.33 -3.79 8.16
N ALA A 202 14.29 -3.46 7.38
CA ALA A 202 14.38 -2.45 6.33
C ALA A 202 14.63 -1.06 6.92
N HIS A 203 13.93 -0.69 7.99
CA HIS A 203 14.13 0.60 8.67
C HIS A 203 15.55 0.76 9.18
N ARG A 204 16.11 -0.27 9.84
CA ARG A 204 17.50 -0.28 10.31
C ARG A 204 18.48 -0.02 9.17
N ARG A 205 18.36 -0.77 8.07
CA ARG A 205 19.26 -0.62 6.92
C ARG A 205 19.11 0.74 6.24
N ILE A 206 17.90 1.31 6.19
CA ILE A 206 17.69 2.67 5.68
C ILE A 206 18.37 3.70 6.60
N TYR A 207 18.23 3.60 7.91
CA TYR A 207 18.91 4.50 8.85
C TYR A 207 20.43 4.40 8.78
N GLU A 208 20.97 3.19 8.65
CA GLU A 208 22.40 2.94 8.46
C GLU A 208 22.92 3.57 7.15
N ALA A 209 22.19 3.38 6.05
CA ALA A 209 22.62 3.85 4.74
C ALA A 209 22.48 5.36 4.53
N THR A 210 21.53 6.01 5.21
CA THR A 210 21.13 7.40 4.90
C THR A 210 21.42 8.40 6.01
N GLY A 211 21.54 7.94 7.26
CA GLY A 211 21.63 8.83 8.42
C GLY A 211 20.34 9.57 8.77
N ALA A 212 19.21 9.27 8.11
CA ALA A 212 17.91 9.88 8.41
C ALA A 212 17.46 9.65 9.86
N ARG A 213 16.44 10.39 10.29
CA ARG A 213 15.84 10.28 11.63
C ARG A 213 14.42 9.77 11.61
N ALA A 214 13.68 9.98 10.54
CA ALA A 214 12.30 9.53 10.40
C ALA A 214 12.14 8.64 9.15
N ILE A 215 11.30 7.62 9.26
CA ILE A 215 10.85 6.80 8.12
C ILE A 215 9.33 6.68 8.21
N LEU A 216 8.68 6.97 7.09
CA LEU A 216 7.27 6.68 6.87
C LEU A 216 7.15 5.67 5.72
N HIS A 217 6.44 4.59 5.97
CA HIS A 217 6.04 3.63 4.96
C HIS A 217 4.52 3.64 4.82
N GLY A 218 4.03 3.81 3.60
CA GLY A 218 2.61 3.85 3.26
C GLY A 218 2.33 3.09 1.98
N HIS A 219 1.05 2.85 1.70
CA HIS A 219 0.58 2.04 0.58
C HIS A 219 -0.35 2.89 -0.32
N PRO A 220 0.13 4.02 -0.87
CA PRO A 220 -0.75 4.91 -1.64
C PRO A 220 -1.10 4.27 -3.00
N LYS A 221 -2.38 4.34 -3.36
CA LYS A 221 -3.04 3.45 -4.33
C LYS A 221 -2.51 3.63 -5.76
N PHE A 222 -2.28 4.87 -6.20
CA PHE A 222 -1.74 5.11 -7.55
C PHE A 222 -0.27 4.70 -7.64
N ALA A 223 0.55 4.97 -6.63
CA ALA A 223 1.93 4.53 -6.61
C ALA A 223 2.03 3.00 -6.67
N VAL A 224 1.23 2.29 -5.87
CA VAL A 224 1.15 0.81 -5.87
C VAL A 224 0.74 0.32 -7.25
N ALA A 225 -0.41 0.77 -7.78
CA ALA A 225 -0.90 0.34 -9.09
C ALA A 225 0.11 0.61 -10.21
N MET A 226 0.62 1.83 -10.31
CA MET A 226 1.55 2.22 -11.37
C MET A 226 2.90 1.48 -11.27
N SER A 227 3.35 1.14 -10.07
CA SER A 227 4.59 0.37 -9.88
C SER A 227 4.52 -1.02 -10.50
N MET A 228 3.32 -1.58 -10.67
CA MET A 228 3.13 -2.93 -11.23
C MET A 228 3.20 -2.97 -12.77
N LEU A 229 3.33 -1.83 -13.42
CA LEU A 229 3.43 -1.75 -14.88
C LEU A 229 4.89 -1.90 -15.32
N CYS A 230 5.19 -2.96 -16.08
CA CYS A 230 6.48 -3.13 -16.73
C CYS A 230 6.43 -2.59 -18.17
N GLU A 231 7.33 -1.67 -18.52
CA GLU A 231 7.45 -1.13 -19.88
C GLU A 231 8.36 -1.99 -20.77
N GLU A 232 9.09 -2.93 -20.19
CA GLU A 232 9.97 -3.85 -20.91
C GLU A 232 9.15 -4.92 -21.64
N LYS A 233 9.10 -4.83 -22.97
CA LYS A 233 8.42 -5.80 -23.82
C LYS A 233 9.15 -7.14 -23.79
N GLY A 234 8.42 -8.23 -23.52
CA GLY A 234 9.00 -9.57 -23.47
C GLY A 234 9.92 -9.79 -22.26
N CYS A 235 9.75 -9.02 -21.18
CA CYS A 235 10.53 -9.15 -19.95
C CYS A 235 10.53 -10.63 -19.48
N PRO A 236 11.71 -11.26 -19.29
CA PRO A 236 11.80 -12.66 -18.91
C PRO A 236 11.53 -12.90 -17.42
N VAL A 237 11.48 -11.82 -16.62
CA VAL A 237 11.27 -11.90 -15.17
C VAL A 237 9.79 -12.20 -14.90
N LYS A 238 9.52 -13.40 -14.36
CA LYS A 238 8.17 -13.84 -14.01
C LYS A 238 7.67 -13.16 -12.74
N ASP A 239 8.45 -13.25 -11.66
CA ASP A 239 8.12 -12.70 -10.35
C ASP A 239 8.80 -11.34 -10.14
N CYS A 240 8.37 -10.33 -10.90
CA CYS A 240 8.99 -9.00 -10.88
C CYS A 240 9.00 -8.34 -9.49
N TRP A 241 8.04 -8.69 -8.64
CA TRP A 241 7.94 -8.22 -7.25
C TRP A 241 9.08 -8.73 -6.35
N LYS A 242 9.74 -9.83 -6.71
CA LYS A 242 10.81 -10.49 -5.93
C LYS A 242 12.14 -10.48 -6.66
N ASP A 243 12.15 -10.95 -7.90
CA ASP A 243 13.36 -11.33 -8.63
C ASP A 243 13.87 -10.24 -9.57
N CYS A 244 13.14 -9.14 -9.76
CA CYS A 244 13.55 -8.10 -10.68
C CYS A 244 14.88 -7.46 -10.23
N PRO A 245 15.96 -7.55 -11.03
CA PRO A 245 17.24 -6.95 -10.68
C PRO A 245 17.28 -5.45 -10.99
N ASN A 246 16.34 -4.97 -11.80
CA ASN A 246 16.34 -3.62 -12.35
C ASN A 246 15.69 -2.63 -11.37
N VAL A 247 16.36 -1.49 -11.16
CA VAL A 247 15.73 -0.31 -10.56
C VAL A 247 15.02 0.44 -11.68
N ARG A 248 13.69 0.46 -11.65
CA ARG A 248 12.90 1.27 -12.59
C ARG A 248 12.70 2.68 -12.03
N MET A 249 12.32 3.62 -12.89
CA MET A 249 11.95 4.97 -12.46
C MET A 249 10.46 5.21 -12.74
N LEU A 250 9.73 5.66 -11.73
CA LEU A 250 8.34 6.06 -11.85
C LEU A 250 8.18 7.47 -11.28
N CYS A 251 7.85 8.43 -12.13
CA CYS A 251 7.64 9.83 -11.76
C CYS A 251 8.82 10.50 -11.01
N GLY A 252 10.04 10.05 -11.28
CA GLY A 252 11.26 10.51 -10.60
C GLY A 252 11.58 9.74 -9.30
N THR A 253 10.83 8.69 -8.98
CA THR A 253 11.04 7.84 -7.80
C THR A 253 11.54 6.45 -8.22
N PRO A 254 12.59 5.92 -7.58
CA PRO A 254 13.08 4.57 -7.88
C PRO A 254 12.05 3.52 -7.46
N VAL A 255 11.84 2.51 -8.31
CA VAL A 255 11.00 1.35 -8.05
C VAL A 255 11.88 0.10 -8.00
N VAL A 256 11.79 -0.63 -6.89
CA VAL A 256 12.55 -1.86 -6.66
C VAL A 256 11.63 -3.04 -6.36
N ALA A 257 12.12 -4.25 -6.62
CA ALA A 257 11.54 -5.48 -6.08
C ALA A 257 11.87 -5.62 -4.59
N GLY A 258 11.14 -6.46 -3.87
CA GLY A 258 11.49 -6.88 -2.52
C GLY A 258 10.35 -7.57 -1.79
N GLU A 259 10.63 -8.74 -1.21
CA GLU A 259 9.65 -9.49 -0.40
C GLU A 259 9.60 -8.94 1.03
N ILE A 260 8.39 -8.92 1.62
CA ILE A 260 8.19 -8.67 3.05
C ILE A 260 8.79 -9.82 3.87
N GLY A 261 9.40 -9.51 5.01
CA GLY A 261 9.81 -10.48 6.04
C GLY A 261 11.06 -11.30 5.72
N ALA A 262 11.38 -11.58 4.45
CA ALA A 262 12.56 -12.34 4.04
C ALA A 262 13.83 -11.46 3.86
N GLY A 263 13.80 -10.21 4.32
CA GLY A 263 14.91 -9.25 4.16
C GLY A 263 15.04 -8.63 2.76
N GLY A 264 14.17 -8.97 1.82
CA GLY A 264 14.19 -8.43 0.45
C GLY A 264 14.16 -6.90 0.42
N LEU A 265 13.25 -6.29 1.19
CA LEU A 265 13.17 -4.83 1.34
C LEU A 265 14.47 -4.22 1.88
N ALA A 266 15.06 -4.86 2.90
CA ALA A 266 16.28 -4.41 3.56
C ALA A 266 17.53 -4.51 2.67
N VAL A 267 17.48 -5.29 1.59
CA VAL A 267 18.54 -5.36 0.58
C VAL A 267 18.31 -4.34 -0.53
N ARG A 268 17.06 -4.15 -0.96
CA ARG A 268 16.73 -3.46 -2.21
C ARG A 268 16.42 -1.97 -2.03
N VAL A 269 15.83 -1.56 -0.91
CA VAL A 269 15.43 -0.16 -0.66
C VAL A 269 16.62 0.73 -0.25
N PRO A 270 17.48 0.35 0.72
CA PRO A 270 18.55 1.23 1.19
C PRO A 270 19.50 1.76 0.09
N PRO A 271 19.92 0.95 -0.91
CA PRO A 271 20.82 1.44 -1.96
C PRO A 271 20.24 2.54 -2.84
N VAL A 272 18.91 2.68 -2.93
CA VAL A 272 18.26 3.61 -3.87
C VAL A 272 17.58 4.80 -3.22
N ILE A 273 17.29 4.74 -1.91
CA ILE A 273 16.45 5.73 -1.23
C ILE A 273 17.22 6.99 -0.78
N GLY A 274 18.53 6.90 -0.55
CA GLY A 274 19.29 7.95 0.16
C GLY A 274 19.33 9.31 -0.53
N GLY A 275 19.56 9.33 -1.85
CA GLY A 275 19.55 10.57 -2.64
C GLY A 275 18.14 11.15 -2.82
N PRO A 276 17.18 10.36 -3.37
CA PRO A 276 15.82 10.84 -3.61
C PRO A 276 14.99 11.10 -2.35
N GLY A 277 15.36 10.51 -1.21
CA GLY A 277 14.57 10.54 0.03
C GLY A 277 13.30 9.67 0.00
N LYS A 278 13.10 8.91 -1.08
CA LYS A 278 11.91 8.08 -1.31
C LYS A 278 12.20 6.92 -2.26
N ALA A 279 11.49 5.82 -2.10
CA ALA A 279 11.53 4.66 -2.99
C ALA A 279 10.18 3.96 -2.99
N ILE A 280 9.80 3.39 -4.14
CA ILE A 280 8.60 2.56 -4.31
C ILE A 280 9.03 1.10 -4.33
N VAL A 281 8.30 0.25 -3.65
CA VAL A 281 8.44 -1.20 -3.73
C VAL A 281 7.32 -1.74 -4.61
N TYR A 282 7.70 -2.55 -5.61
CA TYR A 282 6.78 -3.10 -6.62
C TYR A 282 5.53 -3.70 -5.96
N GLY A 283 4.36 -3.18 -6.32
CA GLY A 283 3.06 -3.68 -5.88
C GLY A 283 2.86 -3.67 -4.37
N HIS A 284 3.66 -2.92 -3.62
CA HIS A 284 3.65 -2.94 -2.17
C HIS A 284 3.38 -1.56 -1.59
N GLY A 285 4.27 -0.59 -1.83
CA GLY A 285 4.10 0.73 -1.23
C GLY A 285 5.31 1.63 -1.39
N VAL A 286 5.35 2.69 -0.61
CA VAL A 286 6.35 3.76 -0.67
C VAL A 286 7.07 3.86 0.66
N PHE A 287 8.39 3.87 0.65
CA PHE A 287 9.22 4.33 1.77
C PHE A 287 9.62 5.77 1.51
N ALA A 288 9.48 6.63 2.52
CA ALA A 288 9.97 7.99 2.51
C ALA A 288 10.75 8.27 3.79
N ILE A 289 11.86 9.00 3.68
CA ILE A 289 12.71 9.36 4.82
C ILE A 289 12.59 10.84 5.14
N GLY A 290 12.75 11.17 6.41
CA GLY A 290 12.94 12.52 6.89
C GLY A 290 14.29 12.66 7.57
N ARG A 291 15.08 13.65 7.15
CA ARG A 291 16.43 13.86 7.66
C ARG A 291 16.41 14.25 9.13
N ASP A 292 15.54 15.19 9.48
CA ASP A 292 15.43 15.73 10.85
C ASP A 292 14.08 15.45 11.53
N GLY A 293 13.02 15.16 10.77
CA GLY A 293 11.67 14.91 11.28
C GLY A 293 10.72 14.40 10.20
N PHE A 294 9.45 14.18 10.55
CA PHE A 294 8.49 13.50 9.66
C PHE A 294 7.92 14.34 8.53
N GLU A 295 7.99 15.68 8.59
CA GLU A 295 7.39 16.56 7.59
C GLU A 295 7.91 16.26 6.17
N GLU A 296 9.23 16.10 6.03
CA GLU A 296 9.87 15.78 4.74
C GLU A 296 9.37 14.44 4.19
N ALA A 297 9.39 13.39 5.01
CA ALA A 297 8.90 12.06 4.65
C ALA A 297 7.43 12.10 4.21
N PHE A 298 6.57 12.75 5.00
CA PHE A 298 5.14 12.84 4.72
C PHE A 298 4.86 13.58 3.41
N ARG A 299 5.46 14.77 3.23
CA ARG A 299 5.31 15.57 2.00
C ARG A 299 5.84 14.82 0.78
N SER A 300 6.95 14.09 0.93
CA SER A 300 7.51 13.27 -0.14
C SER A 300 6.56 12.16 -0.56
N MET A 301 5.88 11.51 0.38
CA MET A 301 4.88 10.48 0.08
C MET A 301 3.64 11.05 -0.62
N VAL A 302 3.16 12.22 -0.19
CA VAL A 302 2.07 12.95 -0.87
C VAL A 302 2.46 13.32 -2.31
N ASP A 303 3.70 13.81 -2.53
CA ASP A 303 4.21 14.11 -3.87
C ASP A 303 4.30 12.86 -4.75
N VAL A 304 4.78 11.73 -4.22
CA VAL A 304 4.82 10.46 -4.96
C VAL A 304 3.44 10.05 -5.43
N GLU A 305 2.46 10.05 -4.54
CA GLU A 305 1.10 9.63 -4.89
C GLU A 305 0.47 10.55 -5.91
N ASN A 306 0.56 11.87 -5.72
CA ASN A 306 -0.01 12.84 -6.66
C ASN A 306 0.63 12.76 -8.04
N ARG A 307 1.95 12.58 -8.12
CA ARG A 307 2.64 12.40 -9.41
C ARG A 307 2.23 11.10 -10.09
N CYS A 308 2.12 10.00 -9.34
CA CYS A 308 1.67 8.72 -9.88
C CYS A 308 0.21 8.79 -10.35
N ARG A 309 -0.64 9.51 -9.62
CA ARG A 309 -2.02 9.81 -9.99
C ARG A 309 -2.11 10.59 -11.29
N ASP A 310 -1.34 11.66 -11.42
CA ASP A 310 -1.37 12.49 -12.63
C ASP A 310 -0.84 11.71 -13.84
N GLU A 311 0.22 10.91 -13.65
CA GLU A 311 0.73 10.01 -14.69
C GLU A 311 -0.28 8.91 -15.07
N TYR A 312 -0.98 8.33 -14.10
CA TYR A 312 -2.06 7.37 -14.33
C TYR A 312 -3.13 7.97 -15.25
N PHE A 313 -3.65 9.16 -14.90
CA PHE A 313 -4.69 9.81 -15.70
C PHE A 313 -4.17 10.26 -17.06
N ARG A 314 -2.93 10.74 -17.15
CA ARG A 314 -2.30 11.09 -18.44
C ARG A 314 -2.24 9.87 -19.37
N ARG A 315 -1.86 8.69 -18.87
CA ARG A 315 -1.82 7.44 -19.65
C ARG A 315 -3.22 6.98 -20.05
N LEU A 316 -4.18 7.06 -19.14
CA LEU A 316 -5.58 6.68 -19.41
C LEU A 316 -6.21 7.57 -20.49
N ASP A 317 -6.05 8.90 -20.37
CA ASP A 317 -6.58 9.87 -21.32
C ASP A 317 -5.90 9.73 -22.70
N ALA A 318 -4.58 9.49 -22.74
CA ALA A 318 -3.86 9.21 -23.97
C ALA A 318 -4.31 7.92 -24.67
N ARG A 319 -4.71 6.89 -23.91
CA ARG A 319 -5.29 5.66 -24.45
C ARG A 319 -6.64 5.93 -25.10
N ALA A 320 -7.53 6.63 -24.40
CA ALA A 320 -8.86 6.96 -24.91
C ALA A 320 -8.77 7.74 -26.24
N ALA A 321 -7.82 8.68 -26.35
CA ALA A 321 -7.59 9.44 -27.58
C ALA A 321 -7.01 8.60 -28.75
N ARG A 322 -6.35 7.47 -28.47
CA ARG A 322 -5.88 6.53 -29.51
C ARG A 322 -7.02 5.66 -30.00
N GLN A 323 -7.88 5.17 -29.11
CA GLN A 323 -9.05 4.36 -29.44
C GLN A 323 -10.04 5.14 -30.34
N SER A 324 -10.27 6.43 -30.06
CA SER A 324 -11.15 7.27 -30.88
C SER A 324 -10.60 7.65 -32.26
N LYS A 325 -9.32 7.35 -32.55
CA LYS A 325 -8.70 7.57 -33.87
C LYS A 325 -8.67 6.30 -34.74
N SER A 326 -8.93 5.14 -34.13
CA SER A 326 -8.96 3.84 -34.78
C SER A 326 -10.38 3.34 -35.12
N GLU A 327 -11.39 4.06 -34.64
CA GLU A 327 -12.81 3.93 -35.01
C GLU A 327 -13.18 4.95 -36.10
#